data_AF-A0A0D3GR00-F1
#
_entry.id   AF-A0A0D3GR00-F1
#
_cell.length_a   1.000
_cell.length_b   1.000
_cell.length_c   1.000
_cell.angle_alpha   90.00
_cell.angle_beta   90.00
_cell.angle_gamma   90.00
#
_symmetry.space_group_name_H-M   'P 1'
#
loop_
_entity.id
_entity.type
_entity.pdbx_description
1 polymer ?
#
loop_
_entity_poly.entity_id
_entity_poly.type
_entity_poly.pdbx_seq_one_letter_code
_entity_poly.pdbx_strand_id
1 'polypeptide(L)'
;MEAVKALLEKCPDCATLRDARGRTFLHAAVENKSYVVVRHVVRRSSELSSILNLQDDKGDTALHSAVRTEDFIVVYDLLRHPQTCK
;
A
#
# COMPACT_ATOMS: atom_id res chain seq x y z
N MET A 1 -4.62 7.71 -10.66
CA MET A 1 -5.51 6.56 -10.43
C MET A 1 -5.64 5.67 -11.66
N GLU A 2 -5.97 6.22 -12.82
CA GLU A 2 -6.16 5.44 -14.06
C GLU A 2 -4.96 4.57 -14.45
N ALA A 3 -3.74 5.10 -14.37
CA ALA A 3 -2.52 4.31 -14.62
C ALA A 3 -2.36 3.12 -13.66
N VAL A 4 -2.70 3.30 -12.37
CA VAL A 4 -2.60 2.23 -11.36
C VAL A 4 -3.61 1.12 -11.64
N LYS A 5 -4.86 1.48 -12.00
CA LYS A 5 -5.88 0.49 -12.39
C LYS A 5 -5.44 -0.28 -13.63
N ALA A 6 -5.05 0.44 -14.69
CA ALA A 6 -4.64 -0.19 -15.95
C ALA A 6 -3.46 -1.14 -15.74
N LEU A 7 -2.49 -0.76 -14.90
CA LEU A 7 -1.34 -1.61 -14.59
C LEU A 7 -1.76 -2.87 -13.83
N LEU A 8 -2.58 -2.75 -12.78
CA LEU A 8 -3.06 -3.88 -11.98
C LEU A 8 -4.00 -4.81 -12.76
N GLU A 9 -4.79 -4.27 -13.71
CA GLU A 9 -5.65 -5.06 -14.59
C GLU A 9 -4.84 -5.85 -15.63
N LYS A 10 -3.75 -5.26 -16.15
CA LYS A 10 -2.91 -5.90 -17.17
C LYS A 10 -1.85 -6.82 -16.59
N CYS A 11 -1.35 -6.52 -15.39
CA CYS A 11 -0.29 -7.25 -14.72
C CYS A 11 -0.55 -7.25 -13.20
N PRO A 12 -1.43 -8.11 -12.68
CA PRO A 12 -1.73 -8.18 -11.24
C PRO A 12 -0.48 -8.40 -10.37
N ASP A 13 0.47 -9.19 -10.87
CA ASP A 13 1.74 -9.50 -10.19
C ASP A 13 2.61 -8.27 -9.93
N CYS A 14 2.37 -7.16 -10.64
CA CYS A 14 3.10 -5.92 -10.40
C CYS A 14 2.84 -5.35 -9.00
N ALA A 15 1.74 -5.74 -8.34
CA ALA A 15 1.37 -5.24 -7.03
C ALA A 15 2.46 -5.51 -5.96
N THR A 16 3.14 -6.65 -6.06
CA THR A 16 4.16 -7.10 -5.11
C THR A 16 5.58 -6.67 -5.49
N LEU A 17 5.77 -5.99 -6.63
CA LEU A 17 7.09 -5.50 -7.05
C LEU A 17 7.64 -4.51 -6.04
N ARG A 18 8.95 -4.62 -5.81
CA ARG A 18 9.70 -3.85 -4.84
C ARG A 18 10.71 -2.95 -5.55
N ASP A 19 10.81 -1.70 -5.12
CA ASP A 19 11.87 -0.80 -5.57
C ASP A 19 13.23 -1.17 -4.93
N ALA A 20 14.27 -0.39 -5.21
CA ALA A 20 15.62 -0.63 -4.68
C ALA A 20 15.76 -0.47 -3.15
N ARG A 21 14.70 -0.06 -2.45
CA ARG A 21 14.61 0.01 -0.98
C ARG A 21 13.68 -1.07 -0.42
N GLY A 22 13.26 -2.02 -1.26
CA GLY A 22 12.31 -3.05 -0.87
C GLY A 22 10.87 -2.56 -0.82
N ARG A 23 10.56 -1.34 -1.26
CA ARG A 23 9.24 -0.76 -1.06
C ARG A 23 8.29 -1.14 -2.18
N THR A 24 7.06 -1.50 -1.82
CA THR A 24 5.95 -1.67 -2.78
C THR A 24 5.39 -0.33 -3.23
N PHE A 25 4.56 -0.32 -4.27
CA PHE A 25 3.84 0.89 -4.69
C PHE A 25 2.96 1.49 -3.58
N LEU A 26 2.52 0.68 -2.61
CA LEU A 26 1.72 1.14 -1.48
C LEU A 26 2.54 2.06 -0.55
N HIS A 27 3.80 1.74 -0.26
CA HIS A 27 4.69 2.64 0.50
C HIS A 27 4.83 3.99 -0.20
N ALA A 28 5.07 3.96 -1.51
CA ALA A 28 5.17 5.18 -2.31
C ALA A 28 3.85 5.96 -2.31
N ALA A 29 2.70 5.27 -2.39
CA ALA A 29 1.39 5.93 -2.33
C ALA A 29 1.15 6.63 -0.98
N VAL A 30 1.58 6.01 0.13
CA VAL A 30 1.53 6.60 1.47
C VAL A 30 2.42 7.84 1.57
N GLU A 31 3.70 7.71 1.20
CA GLU A 31 4.66 8.84 1.27
C GLU A 31 4.23 10.03 0.39
N ASN A 32 3.61 9.76 -0.76
CA ASN A 32 3.10 10.77 -1.68
C ASN A 32 1.66 11.22 -1.38
N LYS A 33 1.09 10.83 -0.22
CA LYS A 33 -0.28 11.20 0.20
C LYS A 33 -1.34 10.90 -0.87
N SER A 34 -1.13 9.83 -1.63
CA SER A 34 -2.01 9.39 -2.71
C SER A 34 -3.20 8.61 -2.15
N TYR A 35 -4.07 9.29 -1.41
CA TYR A 35 -5.22 8.71 -0.69
C TYR A 35 -6.12 7.84 -1.58
N VAL A 36 -6.31 8.26 -2.83
CA VAL A 36 -7.14 7.53 -3.80
C VAL A 36 -6.58 6.13 -4.07
N VAL A 37 -5.25 6.00 -4.16
CA VAL A 37 -4.57 4.72 -4.37
C VAL A 37 -4.64 3.87 -3.11
N VAL A 38 -4.36 4.44 -1.94
CA VAL A 38 -4.45 3.74 -0.65
C VAL A 38 -5.86 3.17 -0.44
N ARG A 39 -6.90 3.99 -0.62
CA ARG A 39 -8.30 3.56 -0.50
C ARG A 39 -8.69 2.51 -1.54
N HIS A 40 -8.08 2.54 -2.72
CA HIS A 40 -8.32 1.50 -3.72
C HIS A 40 -7.76 0.15 -3.27
N VAL A 41 -6.53 0.13 -2.76
CA VAL A 41 -5.90 -1.08 -2.21
C VAL A 41 -6.73 -1.64 -1.06
N VAL A 42 -7.12 -0.80 -0.11
CA VAL A 42 -7.97 -1.18 1.03
C VAL A 42 -9.33 -1.76 0.59
N ARG A 43 -9.90 -1.28 -0.51
CA ARG A 43 -11.18 -1.80 -1.03
C ARG A 43 -11.05 -3.11 -1.80
N ARG A 44 -9.90 -3.39 -2.42
CA ARG A 44 -9.64 -4.63 -3.19
C ARG A 44 -9.03 -5.72 -2.30
N SER A 45 -9.69 -5.95 -1.17
CA SER A 45 -9.14 -6.68 -0.02
C SER A 45 -8.67 -8.11 -0.30
N SER A 46 -9.31 -8.82 -1.24
CA SER A 46 -8.91 -10.19 -1.59
C SER A 46 -7.68 -10.26 -2.48
N GLU A 47 -7.49 -9.30 -3.38
CA GLU A 47 -6.47 -9.38 -4.44
C GLU A 47 -5.18 -8.66 -4.04
N LEU A 48 -5.29 -7.58 -3.25
CA LEU A 48 -4.16 -6.73 -2.86
C LEU A 48 -3.88 -6.80 -1.35
N SER A 49 -4.44 -7.78 -0.64
CA SER A 49 -4.12 -7.97 0.78
C SER A 49 -2.65 -8.34 1.00
N SER A 50 -2.06 -9.07 0.06
CA SER A 50 -0.67 -9.56 0.16
C SER A 50 0.35 -8.43 0.35
N ILE A 51 0.05 -7.22 -0.14
CA ILE A 51 0.98 -6.08 -0.10
C ILE A 51 0.87 -5.21 1.16
N LEU A 52 -0.17 -5.41 1.98
CA LEU A 52 -0.44 -4.57 3.17
C LEU A 52 0.63 -4.72 4.24
N ASN A 53 1.13 -5.94 4.42
CA ASN A 53 2.14 -6.27 5.42
C ASN A 53 3.53 -6.54 4.82
N LEU A 54 3.72 -6.29 3.51
CA LEU A 54 5.06 -6.38 2.93
C LEU A 54 5.92 -5.31 3.57
N GLN A 55 7.08 -5.76 4.05
CA GLN A 55 8.10 -4.93 4.65
C GLN A 55 9.10 -4.49 3.59
N ASP A 56 9.54 -3.24 3.70
CA ASP A 56 10.70 -2.73 3.01
C ASP A 56 12.01 -3.30 3.61
N ASP A 57 13.16 -2.85 3.10
CA ASP A 57 14.46 -3.38 3.56
C ASP A 57 14.83 -2.98 4.99
N LYS A 58 14.07 -2.06 5.60
CA LYS A 58 14.21 -1.66 7.01
C LYS A 58 13.22 -2.39 7.92
N GLY A 59 12.37 -3.25 7.37
CA GLY A 59 11.29 -3.90 8.13
C GLY A 59 10.03 -3.04 8.26
N ASP A 60 9.96 -1.87 7.62
CA ASP A 60 8.80 -0.99 7.67
C ASP A 60 7.73 -1.48 6.70
N THR A 61 6.47 -1.51 7.14
CA THR A 61 5.31 -1.66 6.24
C THR A 61 4.78 -0.29 5.80
N ALA A 62 3.86 -0.26 4.84
CA ALA A 62 3.20 0.98 4.43
C ALA A 62 2.48 1.68 5.60
N LEU A 63 2.03 0.93 6.61
CA LEU A 63 1.46 1.50 7.83
C LEU A 63 2.52 2.23 8.67
N HIS A 64 3.73 1.69 8.78
CA HIS A 64 4.84 2.37 9.47
C HIS A 64 5.17 3.71 8.79
N SER A 65 5.21 3.71 7.45
CA SER A 65 5.36 4.95 6.67
C SER A 65 4.24 5.95 6.98
N ALA A 66 2.99 5.50 7.08
CA ALA A 66 1.85 6.38 7.34
C ALA A 66 1.92 7.06 8.70
N VAL A 67 2.36 6.32 9.73
CA VAL A 67 2.60 6.87 11.08
C VAL A 67 3.72 7.90 11.05
N ARG A 68 4.83 7.62 10.34
CA ARG A 68 5.98 8.54 10.23
C ARG A 68 5.63 9.83 9.49
N THR A 69 4.70 9.77 8.54
CA THR A 69 4.21 10.96 7.83
C THR A 69 3.12 11.72 8.59
N GLU A 70 2.75 11.25 9.80
CA GLU A 70 1.67 11.79 10.64
C GLU A 70 0.33 11.89 9.88
N ASP A 71 0.10 10.97 8.94
CA ASP A 71 -1.07 10.99 8.07
C ASP A 71 -2.18 10.10 8.66
N PHE A 72 -2.91 10.67 9.61
CA PHE A 72 -3.97 9.95 10.32
C PHE A 72 -5.07 9.41 9.40
N ILE A 73 -5.31 10.03 8.24
CA ILE A 73 -6.30 9.54 7.27
C ILE A 73 -5.82 8.22 6.67
N VAL A 74 -4.56 8.17 6.24
CA VAL A 74 -3.96 6.96 5.68
C VAL A 74 -3.84 5.86 6.74
N VAL A 75 -3.42 6.21 7.96
CA VAL A 75 -3.36 5.27 9.09
C VAL A 75 -4.73 4.64 9.32
N TYR A 76 -5.78 5.46 9.41
CA TYR A 76 -7.15 4.97 9.61
C TYR A 76 -7.61 4.10 8.44
N ASP A 77 -7.40 4.53 7.20
CA ASP A 77 -7.79 3.78 6.01
C ASP A 77 -7.09 2.41 5.96
N LEU A 78 -5.79 2.33 6.27
CA LEU A 78 -5.05 1.06 6.32
C LEU A 78 -5.51 0.14 7.46
N LEU A 79 -5.76 0.68 8.66
CA LEU A 79 -6.20 -0.10 9.83
C LEU A 79 -7.61 -0.67 9.70
N ARG A 80 -8.47 -0.09 8.84
CA ARG A 80 -9.79 -0.65 8.56
C ARG A 80 -9.75 -1.98 7.82
N HIS A 81 -8.62 -2.35 7.26
CA HIS A 81 -8.48 -3.59 6.54
C HIS A 81 -8.17 -4.76 7.50
N PRO A 82 -8.96 -5.85 7.51
CA PRO A 82 -8.83 -6.93 8.51
C PRO A 82 -7.49 -7.65 8.53
N GLN A 83 -6.73 -7.57 7.42
CA GLN A 83 -5.41 -8.19 7.30
C GLN A 83 -4.25 -7.24 7.60
N THR A 84 -4.49 -5.94 7.81
CA THR A 84 -3.41 -5.03 8.21
C THR A 84 -3.05 -5.33 9.66
N CYS A 85 -1.84 -5.85 9.88
CA CYS A 85 -1.31 -6.31 11.17
C CYS A 85 -2.20 -7.32 11.94
N LYS A 86 -1.90 -8.61 11.75
CA LYS A 86 -1.79 -9.60 12.82
C LYS A 86 -0.34 -10.04 12.92
#